data_AF-A0A641ADU0-F1
#
_entry.id   AF-A0A641ADU0-F1
#
_cell.length_a   1.000
_cell.length_b   1.000
_cell.length_c   1.000
_cell.angle_alpha   90.00
_cell.angle_beta   90.00
_cell.angle_gamma   90.00
#
_symmetry.space_group_name_H-M   'P 1'
#
loop_
_entity.id
_entity.type
_entity.pdbx_description
1 polymer ?
#
loop_
_entity_poly.entity_id
_entity_poly.type
_entity_poly.pdbx_seq_one_letter_code
_entity_poly.pdbx_strand_id
1 'polypeptide(L)'
;MPQSGQEMLDETISTCKSIADGLGTQNQDWENSVIEIVEKFQEVSGTFFFKTMPSVPVTRTAMRDAASALELKNASDWDGMTTAVEILIASSQNLIEKAGMKGTTLT
;
A
#
# COMPACT_ATOMS: atom_id res chain seq x y z
N MET A 1 2.39 6.78 22.11
CA MET A 1 3.29 7.57 21.24
C MET A 1 2.69 7.54 19.83
N PRO A 2 2.85 8.58 19.01
CA PRO A 2 2.47 8.49 17.61
C PRO A 2 3.29 7.39 16.91
N GLN A 3 2.62 6.56 16.10
CA GLN A 3 3.28 5.54 15.27
C GLN A 3 4.34 6.16 14.36
N SER A 4 5.49 5.50 14.26
CA SER A 4 6.57 5.89 13.37
C SER A 4 6.24 5.62 11.89
N GLY A 5 6.98 6.27 10.99
CA GLY A 5 6.89 6.01 9.55
C GLY A 5 7.10 4.53 9.21
N GLN A 6 8.01 3.86 9.90
CA GLN A 6 8.32 2.45 9.73
C GLN A 6 7.16 1.55 10.16
N GLU A 7 6.61 1.76 11.36
CA GLU A 7 5.47 0.98 11.86
C GLU A 7 4.26 1.12 10.95
N MET A 8 3.98 2.33 10.45
CA MET A 8 2.88 2.55 9.51
C MET A 8 3.13 1.82 8.18
N LEU A 9 4.37 1.77 7.69
CA LEU A 9 4.71 1.07 6.45
C LEU A 9 4.55 -0.45 6.61
N ASP A 10 5.03 -1.00 7.72
CA ASP A 10 4.92 -2.43 8.02
C ASP A 10 3.45 -2.86 8.19
N GLU A 11 2.62 -2.01 8.82
CA GLU A 11 1.17 -2.21 8.91
C GLU A 11 0.49 -2.15 7.53
N THR A 12 0.90 -1.21 6.69
CA THR A 12 0.39 -1.08 5.32
C THR A 12 0.74 -2.33 4.50
N ILE A 13 1.98 -2.83 4.60
CA ILE A 13 2.42 -4.08 3.94
C ILE A 13 1.57 -5.27 4.40
N SER A 14 1.32 -5.39 5.71
CA SER A 14 0.48 -6.47 6.25
C SER A 14 -0.96 -6.38 5.75
N THR A 15 -1.50 -5.17 5.67
CA THR A 15 -2.85 -4.91 5.14
C THR A 15 -2.93 -5.26 3.66
N CYS A 16 -1.98 -4.84 2.83
CA CYS A 16 -1.93 -5.17 1.41
C CYS A 16 -1.80 -6.69 1.18
N LYS A 17 -1.01 -7.41 1.97
CA LYS A 17 -0.97 -8.89 1.92
C LYS A 17 -2.33 -9.51 2.23
N SER A 18 -3.03 -8.97 3.22
CA SER A 18 -4.38 -9.42 3.59
C SER A 18 -5.40 -9.09 2.50
N ILE A 19 -5.22 -7.99 1.76
CA ILE A 19 -6.03 -7.66 0.58
C ILE A 19 -5.78 -8.67 -0.53
N ALA A 20 -4.52 -8.88 -0.91
CA ALA A 20 -4.14 -9.78 -2.01
C ALA A 20 -4.62 -11.21 -1.78
N ASP A 21 -4.61 -11.71 -0.54
CA ASP A 21 -5.03 -13.07 -0.21
C ASP A 21 -6.46 -13.40 -0.73
N GLY A 22 -6.56 -14.22 -1.76
CA GLY A 22 -7.83 -14.63 -2.38
C GLY A 22 -8.47 -13.59 -3.30
N LEU A 23 -7.86 -12.41 -3.50
CA LEU A 23 -8.36 -11.38 -4.41
C LEU A 23 -8.29 -11.84 -5.88
N GLY A 24 -7.31 -12.67 -6.23
CA GLY A 24 -7.17 -13.20 -7.59
C GLY A 24 -8.36 -14.04 -8.06
N THR A 25 -9.15 -14.59 -7.13
CA THR A 25 -10.40 -15.30 -7.48
C THR A 25 -11.46 -14.35 -8.05
N GLN A 26 -11.44 -13.07 -7.65
CA GLN A 26 -12.35 -12.04 -8.15
C GLN A 26 -11.73 -11.26 -9.31
N ASN A 27 -10.48 -10.82 -9.13
CA ASN A 27 -9.77 -10.04 -10.13
C ASN A 27 -8.25 -10.23 -9.98
N GLN A 28 -7.66 -10.90 -10.96
CA GLN A 28 -6.22 -11.17 -10.99
C GLN A 28 -5.40 -9.89 -11.14
N ASP A 29 -5.90 -8.88 -11.86
CA ASP A 29 -5.18 -7.62 -12.08
C ASP A 29 -5.08 -6.85 -10.77
N TRP A 30 -6.16 -6.78 -9.98
CA TRP A 30 -6.11 -6.16 -8.65
C TRP A 30 -5.14 -6.87 -7.70
N GLU A 31 -5.13 -8.20 -7.71
CA GLU A 31 -4.19 -8.98 -6.91
C GLU A 31 -2.75 -8.67 -7.30
N ASN A 32 -2.46 -8.62 -8.61
CA ASN A 32 -1.12 -8.29 -9.13
C ASN A 32 -0.69 -6.88 -8.70
N SER A 33 -1.56 -5.87 -8.84
CA SER A 33 -1.25 -4.50 -8.41
C SER A 33 -0.95 -4.40 -6.91
N VAL A 34 -1.75 -5.09 -6.08
CA VAL A 34 -1.55 -5.08 -4.63
C VAL A 34 -0.28 -5.83 -4.23
N ILE A 35 0.06 -6.92 -4.92
CA ILE A 35 1.32 -7.64 -4.72
C ILE A 35 2.51 -6.75 -5.11
N GLU A 36 2.43 -6.04 -6.24
CA GLU A 36 3.47 -5.11 -6.67
C GLU A 36 3.72 -4.02 -5.62
N ILE A 37 2.64 -3.46 -5.05
CA ILE A 37 2.73 -2.49 -3.94
C ILE A 37 3.47 -3.09 -2.74
N VAL A 38 3.15 -4.33 -2.36
CA VAL A 38 3.82 -5.03 -1.24
C VAL A 38 5.32 -5.15 -1.50
N GLU A 39 5.72 -5.59 -2.69
CA GLU A 39 7.12 -5.74 -3.06
C GLU A 39 7.85 -4.39 -3.00
N LYS A 40 7.25 -3.33 -3.56
CA LYS A 40 7.84 -1.99 -3.53
C LYS A 40 7.90 -1.40 -2.13
N PHE A 41 6.92 -1.63 -1.29
CA PHE A 41 6.99 -1.19 0.10
C PHE A 41 8.05 -1.94 0.90
N GLN A 42 8.29 -3.22 0.62
CA GLN A 42 9.40 -3.96 1.22
C GLN A 42 10.76 -3.40 0.77
N GLU A 43 10.92 -3.05 -0.52
CA GLU A 43 12.11 -2.35 -1.02
C GLU A 43 12.30 -1.00 -0.31
N VAL A 44 11.24 -0.19 -0.23
CA VAL A 44 11.22 1.13 0.41
C VAL A 44 11.53 1.05 1.91
N SER A 45 11.02 0.05 2.62
CA SER A 45 11.28 -0.23 4.04
C SER A 45 12.77 -0.44 4.31
N GLY A 46 13.51 -0.98 3.33
CA GLY A 46 14.96 -1.15 3.41
C GLY A 46 15.77 0.14 3.29
N THR A 47 15.17 1.23 2.79
CA THR A 47 15.87 2.48 2.45
C THR A 47 16.30 3.29 3.66
N PHE A 48 17.35 4.09 3.49
CA PHE A 48 17.82 5.02 4.53
C PHE A 48 16.76 6.06 4.90
N PHE A 49 15.87 6.41 3.97
CA PHE A 49 14.78 7.36 4.19
C PHE A 49 13.85 6.89 5.31
N PHE A 50 13.31 5.67 5.23
CA PHE A 50 12.41 5.15 6.28
C PHE A 50 13.12 4.83 7.60
N LYS A 51 14.40 4.44 7.54
CA LYS A 51 15.20 4.15 8.74
C LYS A 51 15.56 5.39 9.56
N THR A 52 15.61 6.56 8.94
CA THR A 52 16.07 7.81 9.59
C THR A 52 15.00 8.87 9.77
N MET A 53 13.88 8.74 9.08
CA MET A 53 12.79 9.72 9.12
C MET A 53 11.65 9.20 10.02
N PRO A 54 11.47 9.75 11.24
CA PRO A 54 10.54 9.19 12.22
C PRO A 54 9.06 9.30 11.83
N SER A 55 8.70 10.21 10.91
CA SER A 55 7.33 10.38 10.44
C SER A 55 7.30 10.77 8.97
N VAL A 56 6.66 9.95 8.16
CA VAL A 56 6.45 10.16 6.72
C VAL A 56 4.94 10.31 6.51
N PRO A 57 4.42 11.54 6.29
CA PRO A 57 2.97 11.77 6.22
C PRO A 57 2.26 10.97 5.13
N VAL A 58 2.92 10.75 3.99
CA VAL A 58 2.36 9.99 2.87
C VAL A 58 2.16 8.50 3.20
N THR A 59 2.93 7.94 4.14
CA THR A 59 2.73 6.58 4.65
C THR A 59 1.39 6.44 5.37
N ARG A 60 0.96 7.49 6.08
CA ARG A 60 -0.36 7.49 6.73
C ARG A 60 -1.50 7.45 5.71
N THR A 61 -1.35 8.12 4.58
CA THR A 61 -2.35 8.08 3.50
C THR A 61 -2.45 6.67 2.91
N ALA A 62 -1.32 6.09 2.49
CA ALA A 62 -1.27 4.73 1.96
C ALA A 62 -1.85 3.69 2.94
N MET A 63 -1.55 3.83 4.23
CA MET A 63 -2.11 2.98 5.30
C MET A 63 -3.63 3.07 5.40
N ARG A 64 -4.20 4.29 5.30
CA ARG A 64 -5.65 4.50 5.37
C ARG A 64 -6.36 3.99 4.12
N ASP A 65 -5.76 4.19 2.96
CA ASP A 65 -6.31 3.70 1.69
C ASP A 65 -6.30 2.17 1.65
N ALA A 66 -5.22 1.54 2.13
CA ALA A 66 -5.14 0.09 2.30
C ALA A 66 -6.20 -0.42 3.28
N ALA A 67 -6.37 0.24 4.43
CA ALA A 67 -7.44 -0.14 5.37
C ALA A 67 -8.83 -0.07 4.72
N SER A 68 -9.10 0.99 3.95
CA SER A 68 -10.38 1.17 3.24
C SER A 68 -10.62 0.09 2.18
N ALA A 69 -9.58 -0.27 1.41
CA ALA A 69 -9.65 -1.37 0.44
C ALA A 69 -9.87 -2.73 1.12
N LEU A 70 -9.25 -2.97 2.29
CA LEU A 70 -9.47 -4.19 3.07
C LEU A 70 -10.92 -4.26 3.60
N GLU A 71 -11.48 -3.14 4.06
CA GLU A 71 -12.89 -3.08 4.49
C GLU A 71 -13.84 -3.46 3.35
N LEU A 72 -13.61 -2.94 2.14
CA LEU A 72 -14.40 -3.28 0.95
C LEU A 72 -14.27 -4.76 0.58
N LYS A 73 -13.05 -5.31 0.60
CA LYS A 73 -12.83 -6.75 0.39
C LYS A 73 -13.60 -7.59 1.40
N ASN A 74 -13.54 -7.23 2.69
CA ASN A 74 -14.23 -7.95 3.75
C ASN A 74 -15.77 -7.84 3.62
N ALA A 75 -16.26 -6.70 3.13
CA ALA A 75 -17.66 -6.50 2.78
C ALA A 75 -18.08 -7.18 1.47
N SER A 76 -17.13 -7.74 0.71
CA SER A 76 -17.34 -8.23 -0.66
C SER A 76 -17.93 -7.17 -1.60
N ASP A 77 -17.60 -5.90 -1.36
CA ASP A 77 -18.01 -4.78 -2.20
C ASP A 77 -16.99 -4.60 -3.33
N TRP A 78 -17.21 -5.36 -4.41
CA TRP A 78 -16.33 -5.36 -5.58
C TRP A 78 -16.51 -4.13 -6.46
N ASP A 79 -17.65 -3.46 -6.40
CA ASP A 79 -17.92 -2.23 -7.16
C ASP A 79 -17.02 -1.10 -6.65
N GLY A 80 -16.98 -0.93 -5.33
CA GLY A 80 -16.08 0.03 -4.67
C GLY A 80 -14.59 -0.38 -4.74
N MET A 81 -14.30 -1.67 -4.90
CA MET A 81 -12.92 -2.18 -4.88
C MET A 81 -12.07 -1.62 -6.03
N THR A 82 -12.65 -1.43 -7.22
CA THR A 82 -11.94 -0.87 -8.38
C THR A 82 -11.32 0.49 -8.03
N THR A 83 -12.15 1.42 -7.55
CA THR A 83 -11.71 2.76 -7.17
C THR A 83 -10.76 2.72 -5.97
N ALA A 84 -10.99 1.83 -5.01
CA ALA A 84 -10.12 1.68 -3.86
C ALA A 84 -8.70 1.23 -4.24
N VAL A 85 -8.57 0.28 -5.17
CA VAL A 85 -7.28 -0.18 -5.69
C VAL A 85 -6.57 0.94 -6.47
N GLU A 86 -7.27 1.68 -7.32
CA GLU A 86 -6.69 2.84 -8.04
C GLU A 86 -6.16 3.92 -7.08
N ILE A 87 -6.93 4.24 -6.03
CA ILE A 87 -6.51 5.18 -4.98
C ILE A 87 -5.28 4.65 -4.24
N LEU A 88 -5.30 3.36 -3.88
CA LEU A 88 -4.18 2.72 -3.20
C LEU A 88 -2.91 2.73 -4.06
N ILE A 89 -3.02 2.47 -5.36
CA ILE A 89 -1.89 2.58 -6.31
C ILE A 89 -1.36 4.01 -6.32
N ALA A 90 -2.23 5.02 -6.45
CA ALA A 90 -1.82 6.41 -6.50
C ALA A 90 -1.12 6.89 -5.20
N SER A 91 -1.64 6.51 -4.03
CA SER A 91 -1.02 6.88 -2.76
C SER A 91 0.28 6.11 -2.50
N SER A 92 0.35 4.85 -2.93
CA SER A 92 1.57 4.04 -2.87
C SER A 92 2.66 4.59 -3.79
N GLN A 93 2.30 5.00 -5.00
CA GLN A 93 3.20 5.65 -5.96
C GLN A 93 3.82 6.92 -5.36
N ASN A 94 3.00 7.77 -4.74
CA ASN A 94 3.46 8.97 -4.06
C ASN A 94 4.45 8.64 -2.91
N LEU A 95 4.17 7.59 -2.13
CA LEU A 95 5.09 7.12 -1.09
C LEU A 95 6.46 6.71 -1.66
N ILE A 96 6.46 5.87 -2.70
CA ILE A 96 7.66 5.38 -3.37
C ILE A 96 8.51 6.54 -3.92
N GLU A 97 7.87 7.52 -4.56
CA GLU A 97 8.55 8.71 -5.07
C GLU A 97 9.17 9.57 -3.95
N LYS A 98 8.46 9.73 -2.82
CA LYS A 98 8.97 10.46 -1.64
C LYS A 98 10.12 9.71 -0.96
N ALA A 99 10.11 8.39 -1.00
CA ALA A 99 11.20 7.54 -0.52
C ALA A 99 12.46 7.61 -1.39
N GLY A 100 12.41 8.30 -2.53
CA GLY A 100 13.56 8.53 -3.42
C GLY A 100 13.68 7.53 -4.56
N MET A 101 12.72 6.61 -4.72
CA MET A 101 12.67 5.63 -5.82
C MET A 101 12.00 6.21 -7.07
N LYS A 102 12.40 7.41 -7.47
CA LYS A 102 11.87 8.10 -8.65
C LYS A 102 12.14 7.26 -9.90
N GLY A 103 11.09 6.97 -10.68
CA GLY A 103 11.16 6.12 -11.88
C GLY A 103 10.61 4.70 -11.70
N THR A 104 10.20 4.33 -10.48
CA THR A 104 9.36 3.15 -10.24
C THR A 104 7.91 3.54 -10.52
N THR A 105 7.21 2.77 -11.36
CA THR A 105 5.80 3.00 -11.69
C THR A 105 5.03 1.75 -11.32
N LEU A 106 4.06 1.89 -10.42
CA LEU A 106 3.11 0.83 -10.10
C LEU A 106 2.08 0.66 -11.22
N THR A 107 1.62 -0.57 -11.44
CA THR A 107 0.62 -0.93 -12.46
C THR A 107 -0.67 -1.50 -11.89
#